data_AF-A0A2V8S252-F1
#
_entry.id   AF-A0A2V8S252-F1
#
_cell.length_a   1.000
_cell.length_b   1.000
_cell.length_c   1.000
_cell.angle_alpha   90.00
_cell.angle_beta   90.00
_cell.angle_gamma   90.00
#
_symmetry.space_group_name_H-M   'P 1'
#
loop_
_entity.id
_entity.type
_entity.pdbx_description
1 polymer ?
#
loop_
_entity_poly.entity_id
_entity_poly.type
_entity_poly.pdbx_seq_one_letter_code
_entity_poly.pdbx_strand_id
1 'polypeptide(L)'
;MDDTLTIIAYILAMPFLLVWGIERAVRYCCVLVYSISSAVICRGCGQEVALLGIWHCQCGFTYRGHLLRPCPVCNRVPKAARCLHCRATTLLIER
;
A
#
# COMPACT_ATOMS: atom_id res chain seq x y z
N MET A 1 4.36 -40.54 24.31
CA MET A 1 5.04 -40.57 22.98
C MET A 1 4.40 -39.56 22.03
N ASP A 2 3.21 -39.07 22.37
CA ASP A 2 2.47 -38.04 21.65
C ASP A 2 3.11 -36.65 21.75
N ASP A 3 3.66 -36.25 22.90
CA ASP A 3 4.22 -34.89 23.10
C ASP A 3 5.41 -34.57 22.18
N THR A 4 6.24 -35.56 21.85
CA THR A 4 7.40 -35.38 20.98
C THR A 4 7.01 -35.15 19.52
N LEU A 5 5.92 -35.78 19.06
CA LEU A 5 5.39 -35.57 17.71
C LEU A 5 4.82 -34.16 17.56
N THR A 6 4.15 -33.64 18.59
CA THR A 6 3.62 -32.28 18.61
C THR A 6 4.73 -31.23 18.60
N ILE A 7 5.81 -31.45 19.35
CA ILE A 7 6.97 -30.53 19.40
C ILE A 7 7.67 -30.45 18.04
N ILE A 8 7.92 -31.60 17.39
CA ILE A 8 8.57 -31.64 16.07
C ILE A 8 7.70 -30.94 15.01
N ALA A 9 6.39 -31.18 15.02
CA ALA A 9 5.46 -30.50 14.13
C ALA A 9 5.47 -28.97 14.34
N TYR A 10 5.57 -28.51 15.59
CA TYR A 10 5.65 -27.09 15.90
C TYR A 10 6.97 -26.45 15.43
N ILE A 11 8.09 -27.15 15.61
CA ILE A 11 9.42 -26.69 15.16
C ILE A 11 9.46 -26.57 13.63
N LEU A 12 8.81 -27.48 12.90
CA LEU A 12 8.70 -27.39 11.44
C LEU A 12 7.72 -26.32 10.96
N ALA A 13 6.63 -26.08 11.68
CA ALA A 13 5.63 -25.07 11.30
C ALA A 13 6.09 -23.63 11.59
N MET A 14 6.88 -23.42 12.64
CA MET A 14 7.41 -22.13 13.06
C MET A 14 8.16 -21.35 11.97
N PRO A 15 9.15 -21.92 11.25
CA PRO A 15 9.87 -21.19 10.21
C PRO A 15 8.95 -20.79 9.06
N PHE A 16 7.98 -21.63 8.70
CA PHE A 16 7.01 -21.30 7.66
C PHE A 16 6.10 -20.12 8.07
N LEU A 17 5.59 -20.14 9.30
CA LEU A 17 4.78 -19.05 9.84
C LEU A 17 5.59 -17.76 10.00
N LEU A 18 6.87 -17.85 10.39
CA LEU A 18 7.76 -16.70 10.51
C LEU A 18 8.01 -16.05 9.15
N VAL A 19 8.36 -16.81 8.11
CA VAL A 19 8.57 -16.25 6.76
C VAL A 19 7.29 -15.60 6.25
N TRP A 20 6.15 -16.28 6.35
CA TRP A 20 4.86 -15.75 5.94
C TRP A 20 4.46 -14.49 6.72
N GLY A 21 4.71 -14.48 8.03
CA GLY A 21 4.48 -13.34 8.91
C GLY A 21 5.36 -12.14 8.57
N ILE A 22 6.65 -12.36 8.30
CA ILE A 22 7.60 -11.31 7.90
C ILE A 22 7.18 -10.70 6.56
N GLU A 23 6.88 -11.51 5.54
CA GLU A 23 6.42 -10.99 4.25
C GLU A 23 5.18 -10.11 4.40
N ARG A 24 4.23 -10.56 5.22
CA ARG A 24 3.02 -9.80 5.49
C ARG A 24 3.33 -8.51 6.24
N ALA A 25 4.18 -8.57 7.27
CA ALA A 25 4.60 -7.41 8.04
C ALA A 25 5.30 -6.35 7.17
N VAL A 26 6.21 -6.75 6.28
CA VAL A 26 6.89 -5.85 5.35
C VAL A 26 5.87 -5.13 4.45
N ARG A 27 4.91 -5.87 3.87
CA ARG A 27 3.86 -5.25 3.04
C ARG A 27 3.02 -4.26 3.83
N TYR A 28 2.64 -4.61 5.08
CA TYR A 28 1.91 -3.68 5.95
C TYR A 28 2.74 -2.44 6.26
N CYS A 29 4.02 -2.59 6.61
CA CYS A 29 4.92 -1.46 6.86
C CYS A 29 5.05 -0.54 5.64
N CYS A 30 5.22 -1.08 4.43
CA CYS A 30 5.28 -0.27 3.22
C CYS A 30 3.98 0.55 3.02
N VAL A 31 2.82 -0.09 3.17
CA VAL A 31 1.52 0.61 3.07
C VAL A 31 1.39 1.70 4.14
N LEU A 32 1.90 1.43 5.34
CA LEU A 32 1.86 2.36 6.47
C LEU A 32 2.77 3.57 6.24
N VAL A 33 3.97 3.36 5.68
CA VAL A 33 4.86 4.46 5.27
C VAL A 33 4.17 5.33 4.21
N TYR A 34 3.53 4.72 3.20
CA TYR A 34 2.81 5.48 2.17
C TYR A 34 1.53 6.16 2.69
N SER A 35 0.89 5.65 3.74
CA SER A 35 -0.30 6.30 4.32
C SER A 35 0.06 7.47 5.23
N ILE A 36 1.25 7.46 5.82
CA ILE A 36 1.80 8.58 6.58
C ILE A 36 2.42 9.63 5.64
N SER A 37 2.96 9.21 4.50
CA SER A 37 3.60 10.12 3.55
C SER A 37 2.59 11.09 2.95
N SER A 38 2.82 12.39 3.12
CA SER A 38 1.97 13.43 2.55
C SER A 38 2.27 13.72 1.07
N ALA A 39 3.42 13.31 0.56
CA ALA A 39 3.87 13.53 -0.81
C ALA A 39 4.77 12.39 -1.31
N VAL A 40 4.85 12.23 -2.64
CA VAL A 40 5.77 11.31 -3.32
C VAL A 40 6.59 12.07 -4.37
N ILE A 41 7.84 11.66 -4.60
CA ILE A 41 8.67 12.25 -5.66
C ILE A 41 8.23 11.71 -7.03
N CYS A 42 7.98 12.59 -7.98
CA CYS A 42 7.70 12.22 -9.37
C CYS A 42 8.96 11.65 -10.03
N ARG A 43 8.89 10.40 -10.55
CA ARG A 43 10.01 9.78 -11.28
C ARG A 43 10.37 10.51 -12.58
N GLY A 44 9.45 11.28 -13.16
CA GLY A 44 9.68 11.98 -14.44
C GLY A 44 10.38 13.34 -14.30
N CYS A 45 10.07 14.12 -13.26
CA CYS A 45 10.58 15.49 -13.11
C CYS A 45 11.19 15.80 -11.73
N GLY A 46 11.17 14.84 -10.79
CA GLY A 46 11.70 15.03 -9.43
C GLY A 46 10.84 15.90 -8.53
N GLN A 47 9.72 16.46 -9.00
CA GLN A 47 8.83 17.29 -8.19
C GLN A 47 7.99 16.45 -7.22
N GLU A 48 7.68 17.03 -6.06
CA GLU A 48 6.78 16.42 -5.09
C GLU A 48 5.33 16.43 -5.59
N VAL A 49 4.68 15.27 -5.53
CA VAL A 49 3.27 15.07 -5.82
C VAL A 49 2.56 14.87 -4.49
N ALA A 50 1.76 15.84 -4.08
CA ALA A 50 0.96 15.74 -2.86
C ALA A 50 -0.02 14.57 -2.94
N LEU A 51 0.00 13.70 -1.93
CA LEU A 51 -0.92 12.58 -1.74
C LEU A 51 -2.20 13.00 -1.01
N LEU A 52 -2.15 14.15 -0.33
CA LEU A 52 -3.29 14.81 0.30
C LEU A 52 -3.86 15.87 -0.65
N GLY A 53 -5.14 15.76 -1.00
CA GLY A 53 -5.76 16.72 -1.92
C GLY A 53 -7.17 16.34 -2.36
N ILE A 54 -7.51 16.74 -3.58
CA ILE A 54 -8.77 16.41 -4.24
C ILE A 54 -8.48 15.31 -5.26
N TRP A 55 -9.18 14.19 -5.14
CA TRP A 55 -8.98 13.00 -5.97
C TRP A 55 -10.23 12.64 -6.73
N HIS A 56 -10.05 12.24 -8.00
CA HIS A 56 -11.12 11.80 -8.87
C HIS A 56 -11.08 10.28 -9.01
N CYS A 57 -12.17 9.61 -8.65
CA CYS A 57 -12.31 8.18 -8.81
C CYS A 57 -12.83 7.83 -10.22
N GLN A 58 -12.53 6.63 -10.71
CA GLN A 58 -13.04 6.13 -11.99
C GLN A 58 -14.58 6.02 -12.04
N CYS A 59 -15.26 5.97 -10.89
CA CYS A 59 -16.72 6.04 -10.84
C CYS A 59 -17.29 7.45 -11.06
N GLY A 60 -16.45 8.45 -11.32
CA GLY A 60 -16.84 9.85 -11.50
C GLY A 60 -16.95 10.66 -10.20
N PHE A 61 -16.81 10.02 -9.04
CA PHE A 61 -16.88 10.72 -7.75
C PHE A 61 -15.56 11.43 -7.42
N THR A 62 -15.65 12.68 -7.01
CA THR A 62 -14.51 13.48 -6.53
C THR A 62 -14.55 13.57 -5.01
N TYR A 63 -13.46 13.22 -4.34
CA TYR A 63 -13.37 13.22 -2.89
C TYR A 63 -12.10 13.93 -2.39
N ARG A 64 -12.13 14.38 -1.12
CA ARG A 64 -11.02 15.07 -0.47
C ARG A 64 -10.30 14.16 0.53
N GLY A 65 -8.99 14.32 0.65
CA GLY A 65 -8.16 13.66 1.65
C GLY A 65 -6.98 12.92 1.03
N HIS A 66 -6.57 11.82 1.67
CA HIS A 66 -5.44 11.02 1.22
C HIS A 66 -5.81 10.16 0.00
N LEU A 67 -4.91 10.06 -0.98
CA LEU A 67 -5.12 9.26 -2.18
C LEU A 67 -5.48 7.80 -1.85
N LEU A 68 -4.78 7.21 -0.88
CA LEU A 68 -5.01 5.83 -0.44
C LEU A 68 -6.35 5.62 0.28
N ARG A 69 -7.13 6.68 0.54
CA ARG A 69 -8.46 6.54 1.14
C ARG A 69 -9.40 5.91 0.09
N PRO A 70 -10.17 4.87 0.45
CA PRO A 70 -11.14 4.30 -0.46
C PRO A 70 -12.23 5.31 -0.82
N CYS A 71 -12.70 5.26 -2.06
CA CYS A 71 -13.80 6.09 -2.52
C CYS A 71 -15.07 5.79 -1.69
N PRO A 72 -15.79 6.79 -1.16
CA PRO A 72 -16.98 6.55 -0.34
C PRO A 72 -18.17 5.98 -1.13
N VAL A 73 -18.11 5.99 -2.47
CA VAL A 73 -19.18 5.49 -3.34
C VAL A 73 -18.90 4.06 -3.80
N CYS A 74 -17.74 3.81 -4.44
CA CYS A 74 -17.43 2.52 -5.04
C CYS A 74 -16.41 1.68 -4.25
N ASN A 75 -15.92 2.21 -3.13
CA ASN A 75 -14.93 1.59 -2.24
C ASN A 75 -13.60 1.18 -2.90
N ARG A 76 -13.31 1.69 -4.11
CA ARG A 76 -12.03 1.47 -4.80
C ARG A 76 -10.99 2.48 -4.32
N VAL A 77 -9.76 2.02 -4.14
CA VAL A 77 -8.60 2.86 -3.83
C VAL A 77 -7.90 3.22 -5.14
N PRO A 78 -7.74 4.52 -5.48
CA PRO A 78 -6.97 4.91 -6.66
C PRO A 78 -5.49 4.59 -6.46
N LYS A 79 -4.87 4.10 -7.54
CA LYS A 79 -3.48 3.59 -7.53
C LYS A 79 -2.49 4.49 -8.25
N ALA A 80 -2.97 5.58 -8.83
CA ALA A 80 -2.21 6.45 -9.70
C ALA A 80 -2.40 7.90 -9.27
N ALA A 81 -1.29 8.61 -9.14
CA ALA A 81 -1.29 10.06 -8.99
C ALA A 81 -0.73 10.69 -10.27
N ARG A 82 -1.29 11.82 -10.70
CA ARG A 82 -0.74 12.60 -11.80
C ARG A 82 0.08 13.74 -11.22
N CYS A 83 1.31 13.89 -11.69
CA CYS A 83 2.10 15.07 -11.37
C CYS A 83 1.49 16.30 -12.05
N LEU A 84 1.23 17.36 -11.29
CA LEU A 84 0.67 18.62 -11.83
C LEU A 84 1.66 19.36 -12.73
N HIS A 85 2.97 19.10 -12.59
CA HIS A 85 4.02 19.77 -13.35
C HIS A 85 4.26 19.09 -14.70
N CYS A 86 4.72 17.83 -14.70
CA CYS A 86 5.09 17.11 -15.93
C CYS A 86 3.95 16.27 -16.53
N ARG A 87 2.78 16.22 -15.88
CA ARG A 87 1.62 15.38 -16.26
C ARG A 87 1.91 13.87 -16.32
N ALA A 88 3.09 13.43 -15.91
CA ALA A 88 3.41 12.01 -15.79
C ALA A 88 2.52 11.37 -14.72
N THR A 89 2.07 10.15 -15.01
CA THR A 89 1.28 9.35 -14.08
C THR A 89 2.22 8.44 -13.30
N THR A 90 2.32 8.62 -11.99
CA THR A 90 3.09 7.75 -11.12
C THR A 90 2.15 6.71 -10.50
N LEU A 91 2.48 5.43 -10.69
CA LEU A 91 1.85 4.33 -9.98
C LEU A 91 2.47 4.26 -8.59
N LEU A 92 1.64 4.30 -7.56
CA LEU A 92 2.10 4.32 -6.17
C LEU A 92 2.20 2.92 -5.55
N ILE A 93 1.45 1.97 -6.09
CA ILE A 93 1.43 0.58 -5.64
C ILE A 93 1.41 -0.29 -6.89
N GLU A 94 2.59 -0.71 -7.34
CA GLU A 94 2.74 -1.86 -8.23
C GLU A 94 2.54 -3.11 -7.37
N ARG A 95 1.67 -4.01 -7.85
CA ARG A 95 1.38 -5.29 -7.20
C ARG A 95 2.22 -6.37 -7.85
#